data_AF-A0A6P0U7G8-F1
#
_entry.id   AF-A0A6P0U7G8-F1
#
_cell.length_a   1.000
_cell.length_b   1.000
_cell.length_c   1.000
_cell.angle_alpha   90.00
_cell.angle_beta   90.00
_cell.angle_gamma   90.00
#
_symmetry.space_group_name_H-M   'P 1'
#
loop_
_entity.id
_entity.type
_entity.pdbx_description
1 polymer ?
#
loop_
_entity_poly.entity_id
_entity_poly.type
_entity_poly.pdbx_seq_one_letter_code
_entity_poly.pdbx_strand_id
1 'polypeptide(L)'
;MEYFSLRNNLSKELYESNPKSLDLYFGLGVSYYKLGSFYAATGKNKNAVTNYKKAVEILSAIYNQTQIEKYKGWANALQAEIDKLK
;
A
#
# COMPACT_ATOMS: atom_id res chain seq x y z
N MET A 1 17.37 -2.16 12.13
CA MET A 1 17.39 -3.20 11.07
C MET A 1 16.49 -4.40 11.38
N GLU A 2 16.17 -4.68 12.64
CA GLU A 2 15.29 -5.80 13.03
C GLU A 2 13.82 -5.68 12.59
N TYR A 3 13.25 -4.47 12.56
CA TYR A 3 11.85 -4.25 12.17
C TYR A 3 11.52 -4.71 10.75
N PHE A 4 12.47 -4.54 9.82
CA PHE A 4 12.32 -4.96 8.43
C PHE A 4 12.38 -6.48 8.28
N SER A 5 13.29 -7.16 8.99
CA SER A 5 13.36 -8.62 8.99
C SER A 5 12.13 -9.25 9.64
N LEU A 6 11.63 -8.69 10.73
CA LEU A 6 10.44 -9.20 11.41
C LEU A 6 9.20 -9.09 10.52
N ARG A 7 9.02 -7.96 9.82
CA ARG A 7 7.93 -7.79 8.86
C ARG A 7 8.02 -8.74 7.67
N ASN A 8 9.23 -8.95 7.15
CA ASN A 8 9.43 -9.82 5.99
C ASN A 8 9.13 -11.28 6.35
N ASN A 9 9.55 -11.75 7.53
CA ASN A 9 9.24 -13.10 7.99
C ASN A 9 7.74 -13.30 8.25
N LEU A 10 7.10 -12.34 8.94
CA LEU A 10 5.66 -12.40 9.21
C LEU A 10 4.83 -12.40 7.92
N SER A 11 5.23 -11.62 6.91
CA SER A 11 4.54 -11.55 5.61
C SER A 11 4.75 -12.82 4.78
N LYS A 12 5.94 -13.44 4.88
CA LYS A 12 6.23 -14.71 4.20
C LYS A 12 5.41 -15.86 4.79
N GLU A 13 5.34 -15.98 6.12
CA GLU A 13 4.51 -16.98 6.80
C GLU A 13 3.01 -16.81 6.48
N LEU A 14 2.52 -15.57 6.39
CA LEU A 14 1.12 -15.30 6.03
C LEU A 14 0.80 -15.64 4.56
N TYR A 15 1.77 -15.51 3.66
CA TYR A 15 1.65 -15.88 2.24
C TYR A 15 1.56 -17.39 2.06
N GLU A 16 2.54 -18.10 2.62
CA GLU A 16 2.68 -19.55 2.51
C GLU A 16 1.49 -20.28 3.16
N SER A 17 0.85 -19.65 4.13
CA SER A 17 -0.33 -20.20 4.81
C SER A 17 -1.68 -19.86 4.16
N ASN A 18 -1.81 -18.79 3.36
CA ASN A 18 -3.12 -18.43 2.79
C ASN A 18 -3.09 -17.43 1.60
N PRO A 19 -3.21 -17.88 0.34
CA PRO A 19 -3.34 -17.01 -0.84
C PRO A 19 -4.51 -16.01 -0.77
N LYS A 20 -5.56 -16.30 0.01
CA LYS A 20 -6.66 -15.36 0.28
C LYS A 20 -6.21 -14.09 0.99
N SER A 21 -5.06 -14.11 1.66
CA SER A 21 -4.50 -12.94 2.32
C SER A 21 -4.04 -11.89 1.31
N LEU A 22 -3.42 -12.30 0.20
CA LEU A 22 -2.91 -11.38 -0.82
C LEU A 22 -4.05 -10.55 -1.44
N ASP A 23 -5.12 -11.20 -1.87
CA ASP A 23 -6.29 -10.53 -2.43
C ASP A 23 -6.98 -9.62 -1.40
N LEU A 24 -7.02 -10.03 -0.14
CA LEU A 24 -7.56 -9.21 0.96
C LEU A 24 -6.73 -7.95 1.20
N TYR A 25 -5.39 -8.08 1.31
CA TYR A 25 -4.49 -6.94 1.48
C TYR A 25 -4.53 -6.04 0.25
N PHE A 26 -4.56 -6.62 -0.95
CA PHE A 26 -4.68 -5.84 -2.17
C PHE A 26 -6.00 -5.06 -2.21
N GLY A 27 -7.13 -5.69 -1.87
CA GLY A 27 -8.43 -5.04 -1.74
C GLY A 27 -8.43 -3.91 -0.70
N LEU A 28 -7.73 -4.09 0.43
CA LEU A 28 -7.53 -3.04 1.43
C LEU A 28 -6.71 -1.86 0.88
N GLY A 29 -5.63 -2.15 0.14
CA GLY A 29 -4.81 -1.14 -0.53
C GLY A 29 -5.61 -0.31 -1.54
N VAL A 30 -6.44 -0.98 -2.37
CA VAL A 30 -7.35 -0.33 -3.31
C VAL A 30 -8.40 0.52 -2.60
N SER A 31 -8.91 0.06 -1.46
CA SER A 31 -9.89 0.81 -0.67
C SER A 31 -9.31 2.12 -0.12
N TYR A 32 -8.08 2.06 0.41
CA TYR A 32 -7.36 3.26 0.86
C TYR A 32 -7.03 4.21 -0.29
N TYR A 33 -6.64 3.69 -1.45
CA TYR A 33 -6.46 4.51 -2.66
C TYR A 33 -7.75 5.26 -3.00
N LYS A 34 -8.88 4.57 -3.11
CA LYS A 34 -10.19 5.18 -3.42
C LYS A 34 -10.58 6.26 -2.40
N LEU A 35 -10.37 6.01 -1.10
CA LEU A 35 -10.60 7.02 -0.06
C LEU A 35 -9.69 8.24 -0.22
N GLY A 36 -8.41 8.02 -0.56
CA GLY A 36 -7.47 9.10 -0.84
C GLY A 36 -7.93 9.97 -2.00
N SER A 37 -8.34 9.34 -3.11
CA SER A 37 -8.86 10.06 -4.29
C SER A 37 -10.15 10.81 -4.00
N PHE A 38 -11.06 10.20 -3.23
CA PHE A 38 -12.28 10.88 -2.76
C PHE A 38 -11.94 12.14 -1.94
N TYR A 39 -11.03 12.01 -0.96
CA TYR A 39 -10.64 13.16 -0.15
C TYR A 39 -9.93 14.24 -0.98
N ALA A 40 -9.07 13.86 -1.92
CA ALA A 40 -8.41 14.80 -2.83
C ALA A 40 -9.42 15.57 -3.68
N ALA A 41 -10.42 14.88 -4.24
CA ALA A 41 -11.50 15.50 -5.02
C ALA A 41 -12.35 16.48 -4.18
N THR A 42 -12.46 16.25 -2.87
CA THR A 42 -13.17 17.16 -1.94
C THR A 42 -12.27 18.25 -1.33
N GLY A 43 -11.02 18.40 -1.80
CA GLY A 43 -10.05 19.38 -1.29
C GLY A 43 -9.49 19.06 0.10
N LYS A 44 -9.77 17.88 0.65
CA LYS A 44 -9.31 17.43 1.98
C LYS A 44 -7.93 16.79 1.86
N ASN A 45 -6.92 17.55 1.43
CA ASN A 45 -5.58 17.04 1.08
C ASN A 45 -4.89 16.28 2.21
N LYS A 46 -5.04 16.72 3.48
CA LYS A 46 -4.48 15.98 4.62
C LYS A 46 -5.03 14.55 4.70
N ASN A 47 -6.35 14.41 4.57
CA ASN A 47 -7.01 13.11 4.58
C ASN A 47 -6.63 12.28 3.34
N ALA A 48 -6.46 12.93 2.18
CA ALA A 48 -6.00 12.27 0.97
C ALA A 48 -4.61 11.66 1.16
N VAL A 49 -3.65 12.47 1.61
CA VAL A 49 -2.28 12.05 1.89
C VAL A 49 -2.23 10.92 2.92
N THR A 50 -3.02 11.00 4.00
CA THR A 50 -3.09 9.92 5.00
C THR A 50 -3.54 8.59 4.39
N ASN A 51 -4.58 8.61 3.55
CA ASN A 51 -5.09 7.38 2.94
C ASN A 51 -4.15 6.84 1.85
N TYR A 52 -3.58 7.71 1.02
CA TYR A 52 -2.57 7.29 0.03
C TYR A 52 -1.33 6.67 0.68
N LYS A 53 -0.84 7.21 1.80
CA LYS A 53 0.31 6.61 2.52
C LYS A 53 0.02 5.18 2.98
N LYS A 54 -1.21 4.90 3.45
CA LYS A 54 -1.63 3.55 3.82
C LYS A 54 -1.68 2.62 2.60
N ALA A 55 -2.17 3.11 1.46
CA ALA A 55 -2.15 2.34 0.21
C ALA A 55 -0.71 2.02 -0.24
N VAL A 56 0.20 3.00 -0.19
CA VAL A 56 1.64 2.81 -0.50
C VAL A 56 2.27 1.77 0.40
N GLU A 57 2.01 1.81 1.71
CA GLU A 57 2.54 0.84 2.67
C GLU A 57 2.12 -0.60 2.31
N ILE A 58 0.83 -0.80 2.01
CA ILE A 58 0.30 -2.11 1.64
C ILE A 58 0.88 -2.59 0.32
N LEU A 59 0.91 -1.74 -0.71
CA LEU A 59 1.46 -2.09 -2.02
C LEU A 59 2.95 -2.41 -1.95
N SER A 60 3.71 -1.69 -1.11
CA SER A 60 5.12 -1.97 -0.87
C SER A 60 5.33 -3.28 -0.13
N ALA A 61 4.47 -3.61 0.84
CA ALA A 61 4.49 -4.90 1.53
C ALA A 61 4.19 -6.06 0.55
N ILE A 62 3.17 -5.90 -0.31
CA ILE A 62 2.84 -6.87 -1.35
C ILE A 62 4.01 -7.03 -2.34
N TYR A 63 4.63 -5.93 -2.78
CA TYR A 63 5.83 -6.00 -3.63
C TYR A 63 6.96 -6.75 -2.94
N ASN A 64 7.29 -6.43 -1.68
CA ASN A 64 8.37 -7.09 -0.96
C ASN A 64 8.12 -8.60 -0.79
N GLN A 65 6.86 -9.00 -0.67
CA GLN A 65 6.45 -10.41 -0.53
C GLN A 65 6.46 -11.16 -1.86
N THR A 66 5.96 -10.54 -2.93
CA THR A 66 5.70 -11.21 -4.22
C THR A 66 6.79 -10.95 -5.26
N GLN A 67 7.59 -9.90 -5.08
CA GLN A 67 8.55 -9.36 -6.06
C GLN A 67 7.90 -8.96 -7.40
N ILE A 68 6.57 -8.80 -7.45
CA ILE A 68 5.85 -8.39 -8.66
C ILE A 68 5.96 -6.87 -8.85
N GLU A 69 6.72 -6.43 -9.86
CA GLU A 69 7.03 -5.03 -10.16
C GLU A 69 5.81 -4.11 -10.29
N LYS A 70 4.66 -4.66 -10.71
CA LYS A 70 3.40 -3.92 -10.82
C LYS A 70 3.03 -3.19 -9.52
N TYR A 71 3.19 -3.83 -8.37
CA TYR A 71 2.83 -3.23 -7.07
C TYR A 71 3.78 -2.10 -6.66
N LYS A 72 5.06 -2.22 -6.99
CA LYS A 72 6.05 -1.14 -6.82
C LYS A 72 5.74 0.03 -7.74
N GLY A 73 5.36 -0.22 -8.99
CA GLY A 73 4.90 0.82 -9.92
C GLY A 73 3.72 1.61 -9.36
N TRP A 74 2.73 0.92 -8.81
CA TRP A 74 1.58 1.56 -8.16
C TRP A 74 1.97 2.34 -6.90
N ALA A 75 2.82 1.80 -6.03
CA ALA A 75 3.31 2.50 -4.85
C ALA A 75 4.06 3.79 -5.23
N ASN A 76 4.91 3.75 -6.25
CA ASN A 76 5.64 4.93 -6.74
C ASN A 76 4.72 5.99 -7.33
N ALA A 77 3.71 5.58 -8.11
CA ALA A 77 2.72 6.50 -8.67
C ALA A 77 1.94 7.22 -7.56
N LEU A 78 1.49 6.48 -6.55
CA LEU A 78 0.82 7.04 -5.37
C LEU A 78 1.73 7.97 -4.56
N GLN A 79 3.02 7.65 -4.44
CA GLN A 79 3.99 8.51 -3.77
C GLN A 79 4.15 9.84 -4.51
N ALA A 80 4.22 9.81 -5.85
CA ALA A 80 4.24 11.02 -6.66
C ALA A 80 2.94 11.84 -6.54
N GLU A 81 1.77 11.21 -6.39
CA GLU A 81 0.51 11.92 -6.09
C GLU A 81 0.52 12.58 -4.71
N ILE A 82 1.02 11.89 -3.69
CA ILE A 82 1.19 12.45 -2.34
C ILE A 82 2.06 13.71 -2.40
N ASP A 83 3.14 13.69 -3.15
CA ASP A 83 4.07 14.81 -3.23
C ASP A 83 3.48 16.04 -3.94
N LYS A 84 2.46 15.86 -4.78
CA LYS A 84 1.68 16.96 -5.39
C LYS A 84 0.64 17.58 -4.45
N LEU A 85 0.25 16.86 -3.39
CA LEU A 85 -0.79 17.26 -2.44
C LEU A 85 -0.23 17.86 -1.14
N LYS A 86 1.09 17.84 -0.97
CA LYS A 86 1.82 18.52 0.11
C LYS A 86 1.99 20.00 -0.21
#